data_AF-A0A3T0N8N1-F1
#
_entry.id   AF-A0A3T0N8N1-F1
#
_cell.length_a   1.000
_cell.length_b   1.000
_cell.length_c   1.000
_cell.angle_alpha   90.00
_cell.angle_beta   90.00
_cell.angle_gamma   90.00
#
_symmetry.space_group_name_H-M   'P 1'
#
loop_
_entity.id
_entity.type
_entity.pdbx_description
1 polymer ?
#
loop_
_entity_poly.entity_id
_entity_poly.type
_entity_poly.pdbx_seq_one_letter_code
_entity_poly.pdbx_strand_id
1 'polypeptide(L)' 'MTICACLVTLAATGCTRVPELEDQLTADLRSADYPELVPLDQAAAPLPLPATQSAELEQQLLARSARLQNRARALRSVSN' A
#
# COMPACT_ATOMS: atom_id res chain seq x y z
N MET A 1 -33.57 4.39 -15.34
CA MET A 1 -33.31 5.43 -14.31
C MET A 1 -32.40 4.95 -13.17
N THR A 2 -32.16 3.65 -13.01
CA THR A 2 -31.23 3.07 -12.01
C THR A 2 -29.78 3.05 -12.46
N ILE A 3 -29.51 2.81 -13.76
CA ILE A 3 -28.15 2.76 -14.32
C ILE A 3 -27.41 4.11 -14.17
N CYS A 4 -28.09 5.23 -14.43
CA CYS A 4 -27.50 6.56 -14.25
C CYS A 4 -27.15 6.84 -12.78
N ALA A 5 -27.94 6.35 -11.82
CA ALA A 5 -27.66 6.55 -10.40
C ALA A 5 -26.41 5.78 -9.94
N CYS A 6 -26.18 4.57 -10.46
CA CYS A 6 -24.98 3.79 -10.15
C CYS A 6 -23.68 4.39 -10.73
N LEU A 7 -23.75 5.07 -11.88
CA LEU A 7 -22.59 5.74 -12.47
C LEU A 7 -22.15 6.96 -11.66
N VAL A 8 -23.10 7.70 -11.09
CA VAL A 8 -22.82 8.87 -10.23
C VAL A 8 -22.17 8.46 -8.91
N THR A 9 -22.59 7.35 -8.29
CA THR A 9 -21.98 6.86 -7.05
C THR A 9 -20.57 6.31 -7.26
N LEU A 10 -20.28 5.71 -8.42
CA LEU A 10 -18.95 5.21 -8.76
C LEU A 10 -17.93 6.34 -9.00
N ALA A 11 -18.38 7.49 -9.49
CA ALA A 11 -17.54 8.69 -9.65
C ALA A 11 -17.22 9.38 -8.31
N ALA A 12 -18.08 9.21 -7.30
CA ALA A 12 -17.91 9.82 -5.98
C ALA A 12 -16.99 9.01 -5.04
N THR A 13 -16.83 7.70 -5.26
CA THR A 13 -15.76 6.91 -4.62
C THR A 13 -14.46 7.16 -5.37
N GLY A 14 -13.91 8.36 -5.21
CA GLY A 14 -12.65 8.77 -5.83
C GLY A 14 -11.47 7.97 -5.30
N CYS A 15 -11.31 6.72 -5.77
CA CYS A 15 -10.11 5.91 -5.55
C CYS A 15 -8.87 6.49 -6.27
N THR A 16 -9.00 7.68 -6.88
CA THR A 16 -7.99 8.36 -7.67
C THR A 16 -7.71 9.79 -7.18
N ARG A 17 -8.45 10.29 -6.18
CA ARG A 17 -8.20 11.59 -5.58
C ARG A 17 -7.69 11.41 -4.17
N VAL A 18 -6.48 11.89 -3.89
CA VAL A 18 -5.83 11.75 -2.59
C VAL A 18 -5.75 13.15 -1.97
N PRO A 19 -6.71 13.58 -1.14
CA PRO A 19 -6.79 14.97 -0.67
C PRO A 19 -5.45 15.52 -0.15
N GLU A 20 -4.71 14.70 0.61
CA GLU A 20 -3.38 15.04 1.14
C GLU A 20 -2.33 15.42 0.07
N LEU A 21 -2.46 14.90 -1.15
CA LEU A 21 -1.60 15.20 -2.30
C LEU A 21 -2.12 16.40 -3.11
N GLU A 22 -3.43 16.44 -3.39
CA GLU A 22 -4.02 17.49 -4.21
C GLU A 22 -4.07 18.86 -3.52
N ASP A 23 -4.21 18.88 -2.19
CA ASP A 23 -4.23 20.11 -1.40
C ASP A 23 -2.82 20.74 -1.29
N GLN A 24 -1.76 19.95 -1.49
CA GLN A 24 -0.39 20.42 -1.55
C GLN A 24 0.00 20.99 -2.92
N LEU A 25 -0.81 20.78 -3.96
CA LEU A 25 -0.52 21.26 -5.31
C LEU A 25 -0.99 22.72 -5.49
N THR A 26 -0.03 23.65 -5.44
CA THR A 26 -0.30 25.08 -5.68
C THR A 26 -0.81 25.33 -7.11
N ALA A 27 -1.53 26.43 -7.32
CA ALA A 27 -2.10 26.77 -8.62
C ALA A 27 -1.04 26.89 -9.72
N ASP A 28 0.14 27.42 -9.37
CA ASP A 28 1.28 27.58 -10.28
C ASP A 28 1.86 26.22 -10.72
N LEU A 29 2.02 25.28 -9.77
CA LEU A 29 2.50 23.92 -10.06
C LEU A 29 1.54 23.11 -10.91
N ARG A 30 0.24 23.43 -10.90
CA ARG A 30 -0.78 22.72 -11.69
C ARG A 30 -0.67 22.98 -13.20
N SER A 31 -0.13 24.13 -13.58
CA SER A 31 0.06 24.55 -14.98
C SER A 31 1.52 24.62 -15.41
N ALA A 32 2.45 24.30 -14.51
CA ALA A 32 3.88 24.30 -14.81
C ALA A 32 4.21 23.25 -15.88
N ASP A 33 5.20 23.57 -16.72
CA ASP A 33 5.76 22.60 -17.64
C ASP A 33 6.35 21.42 -16.87
N TYR A 34 6.20 20.23 -17.44
CA TYR A 34 6.75 19.03 -16.85
C TYR A 34 8.29 19.08 -16.93
N PRO A 35 9.02 18.76 -15.84
CA PRO A 35 10.47 18.85 -15.83
C PRO A 35 11.12 17.85 -16.79
N GLU A 36 12.35 18.13 -17.18
CA GLU A 36 13.15 17.17 -17.96
C GLU A 36 13.34 15.86 -17.18
N LEU A 37 13.02 14.74 -17.82
CA LEU A 37 13.14 13.43 -17.21
C LEU A 37 14.61 12.99 -17.18
N VAL A 38 15.09 12.66 -15.99
CA VAL A 38 16.40 12.05 -15.79
C VAL A 38 16.26 10.55 -15.52
N PRO A 39 17.24 9.72 -15.91
CA PRO A 39 17.23 8.30 -15.60
C PRO A 39 17.20 8.05 -14.08
N LEU A 40 16.39 7.07 -13.65
CA LEU A 40 16.11 6.84 -12.23
C LEU A 40 17.37 6.44 -11.45
N ASP A 41 18.25 5.67 -12.08
CA ASP A 41 19.56 5.28 -11.56
C ASP A 41 20.48 6.48 -11.26
N GLN A 42 20.21 7.63 -11.87
CA GLN A 42 20.94 8.89 -11.64
C GLN A 42 20.21 9.79 -10.63
N ALA A 43 18.89 9.66 -10.52
CA ALA A 43 18.03 10.54 -9.72
C ALA A 43 17.77 10.04 -8.30
N ALA A 44 17.77 8.72 -8.10
CA ALA A 44 17.40 8.08 -6.84
C ALA A 44 18.59 7.31 -6.25
N ALA A 45 18.79 7.47 -4.94
CA ALA A 45 19.72 6.61 -4.22
C ALA A 45 19.23 5.15 -4.27
N PRO A 46 20.12 4.16 -4.45
CA PRO A 46 19.75 2.76 -4.37
C PRO A 46 19.15 2.46 -2.99
N LEU A 47 17.89 2.02 -2.98
CA LEU A 47 17.25 1.53 -1.77
C LEU A 47 17.64 0.06 -1.55
N PRO A 48 17.68 -0.41 -0.29
CA PRO A 48 17.87 -1.82 -0.02
C PRO A 48 16.77 -2.65 -0.68
N LEU A 49 17.13 -3.82 -1.20
CA LEU A 49 16.15 -4.71 -1.84
C LEU A 49 15.01 -5.03 -0.87
N PRO A 50 13.74 -5.11 -1.33
CA PRO A 50 12.61 -5.41 -0.45
C PRO A 50 12.83 -6.64 0.44
N ALA A 51 13.42 -7.70 -0.10
CA ALA A 51 13.78 -8.91 0.63
C ALA A 51 14.71 -8.64 1.84
N THR A 52 15.63 -7.68 1.71
CA THR A 52 16.52 -7.30 2.82
C THR A 52 15.79 -6.48 3.87
N GLN A 53 14.87 -5.60 3.47
CA GLN A 53 14.09 -4.79 4.41
C GLN A 53 13.05 -5.61 5.17
N SER A 54 12.53 -6.69 4.57
CA SER A 54 11.48 -7.52 5.16
C SER A 54 11.99 -8.69 6.01
N ALA A 55 13.30 -8.94 6.05
CA ALA A 55 13.86 -10.13 6.69
C ALA A 55 13.49 -10.24 8.18
N GLU A 56 13.57 -9.15 8.93
CA GLU A 56 13.19 -9.13 10.35
C GLU A 56 11.69 -9.39 10.52
N LEU A 57 10.84 -8.75 9.70
CA LEU A 57 9.40 -8.95 9.73
C LEU A 57 9.03 -10.41 9.42
N GLU A 58 9.70 -11.02 8.44
CA GLU A 58 9.49 -12.42 8.10
C GLU A 58 9.80 -13.35 9.28
N GLN A 59 10.91 -13.13 9.98
CA GLN A 59 11.24 -13.88 11.19
C GLN A 59 10.19 -13.71 12.29
N GLN A 60 9.69 -12.50 12.50
CA GLN A 60 8.61 -12.23 13.47
C GLN A 60 7.31 -12.97 13.10
N LEU A 61 6.95 -12.98 11.82
CA LEU A 61 5.77 -13.67 11.31
C LEU A 61 5.89 -15.19 11.43
N LEU A 62 7.06 -15.76 11.15
CA LEU A 62 7.35 -17.18 11.34
C LEU A 62 7.25 -17.58 12.82
N ALA A 63 7.83 -16.79 13.73
CA ALA A 63 7.74 -17.05 15.16
C ALA A 63 6.29 -16.96 15.65
N ARG A 64 5.51 -15.98 15.15
CA ARG A 64 4.10 -15.83 15.47
C ARG A 64 3.27 -17.02 14.96
N SER A 65 3.48 -17.45 13.72
CA SER A 65 2.74 -18.55 13.13
C SER A 65 3.00 -19.86 13.89
N ALA A 66 4.24 -20.14 14.28
CA ALA A 66 4.60 -21.30 15.09
C ALA A 66 3.86 -21.31 16.45
N ARG A 67 3.82 -20.16 17.15
CA ARG A 67 3.07 -20.03 18.41
C ARG A 67 1.58 -20.29 18.21
N LEU A 68 0.98 -19.75 17.15
CA LEU A 68 -0.44 -19.96 16.84
C LEU A 68 -0.74 -21.43 16.52
N GLN A 69 0.12 -22.08 15.73
CA GLN A 69 -0.02 -23.50 15.42
C GLN A 69 0.06 -24.37 16.67
N ASN A 70 0.99 -24.09 17.59
CA ASN A 70 1.11 -24.81 18.84
C ASN A 70 -0.15 -24.65 19.71
N ARG A 71 -0.69 -23.42 19.81
CA ARG A 71 -1.95 -23.17 20.52
C ARG A 71 -3.12 -23.93 19.89
N ALA A 72 -3.21 -23.93 18.56
CA ALA A 72 -4.25 -24.66 17.85
C ALA A 72 -4.17 -26.18 18.09
N ARG A 73 -2.96 -26.76 18.11
CA ARG A 73 -2.77 -28.19 18.44
C ARG A 73 -3.23 -28.50 19.86
N ALA A 74 -2.85 -27.67 20.84
CA ALA A 74 -3.26 -27.84 22.23
C ALA A 74 -4.79 -27.76 22.42
N LEU A 75 -5.46 -26.85 21.70
CA LEU A 75 -6.92 -26.77 21.73
C LEU A 75 -7.57 -28.03 21.13
N ARG A 76 -7.07 -28.50 19.98
CA ARG A 76 -7.57 -29.71 19.33
C ARG A 76 -7.40 -30.96 20.18
N SER A 77 -6.35 -31.04 20.99
CA SER A 77 -6.15 -32.17 21.91
C SER A 77 -7.07 -32.16 23.13
N VAL A 78 -7.72 -31.03 23.45
CA VAL A 78 -8.69 -30.93 24.55
C VAL A 78 -10.13 -31.10 24.04
N SER A 79 -10.38 -30.79 22.78
CA SER A 79 -11.71 -30.93 22.15
C SER A 79 -11.99 -32.32 21.54
N ASN A 80 -10.99 -33.20 21.47
CA ASN A 80 -11.11 -34.61 21.08
C ASN A 80 -11.08 -35.48 22.34
#